data_AF-A0ABD0WK48-F1
#
_entry.id   AF-A0ABD0WK48-F1
#
_cell.length_a   1.000
_cell.length_b   1.000
_cell.length_c   1.000
_cell.angle_alpha   90.00
_cell.angle_beta   90.00
_cell.angle_gamma   90.00
#
_symmetry.space_group_name_H-M   'P 1'
#
loop_
_entity.id
_entity.type
_entity.pdbx_description
1 polymer ?
#
loop_
_entity_poly.entity_id
_entity_poly.type
_entity_poly.pdbx_seq_one_letter_code
_entity_poly.pdbx_strand_id
1 'polypeptide(L)'
;MAGFPLSGALFLCALCLLSTLPGGQVSVSPSCHEVRASFQALHPGSKWAPETPVSGADLQVCQSKGMTCCSRRMEERYQVAAKQNMESGLQTASAQLKLLIIQNAALFQGSFYLVCCISLNFYFYCTLTLG
;
A
#
# COMPACT_ATOMS: atom_id res chain seq x y z
N MET A 1 33.66 -29.29 -1.79
CA MET A 1 32.57 -30.28 -1.93
C MET A 1 32.37 -30.96 -0.59
N ALA A 2 31.58 -30.35 0.30
CA ALA A 2 31.34 -30.87 1.63
C ALA A 2 30.11 -31.79 1.58
N GLY A 3 30.33 -33.09 1.76
CA GLY A 3 29.26 -34.07 1.90
C GLY A 3 28.60 -33.93 3.27
N PHE A 4 27.33 -33.53 3.30
CA PHE A 4 26.53 -33.58 4.52
C PHE A 4 26.29 -35.06 4.88
N PRO A 5 26.46 -35.47 6.15
CA PRO A 5 26.24 -36.86 6.54
C PRO A 5 24.77 -37.21 6.33
N LEU A 6 24.51 -38.35 5.67
CA LEU A 6 23.18 -38.88 5.35
C LEU A 6 22.24 -38.93 6.59
N SER A 7 22.84 -39.08 7.78
CA SER A 7 22.17 -39.07 9.08
C SER A 7 21.58 -37.70 9.48
N GLY A 8 22.24 -36.59 9.13
CA GLY A 8 21.76 -35.23 9.41
C GLY A 8 20.55 -34.85 8.55
N ALA A 9 20.52 -35.31 7.29
CA ALA A 9 19.37 -35.11 6.41
C ALA A 9 18.13 -35.89 6.89
N LEU A 10 18.32 -37.12 7.39
CA LEU A 10 17.26 -37.93 8.00
C LEU A 10 16.69 -37.29 9.27
N PHE A 11 17.56 -36.69 10.10
CA PHE A 11 17.13 -36.03 11.33
C PHE A 11 16.30 -34.77 11.05
N LEU A 12 16.74 -33.94 10.09
CA LEU A 12 15.98 -32.77 9.65
C LEU A 12 14.63 -33.16 9.03
N CYS A 13 14.58 -34.24 8.25
CA CYS A 13 13.36 -34.75 7.67
C CYS A 13 12.37 -35.28 8.73
N ALA A 14 12.89 -35.95 9.78
CA ALA A 14 12.09 -36.42 10.91
C ALA A 14 11.52 -35.25 11.75
N LEU A 15 12.29 -34.17 11.96
CA LEU A 15 11.77 -32.95 12.59
C LEU A 15 10.69 -32.27 11.74
N CYS A 16 10.85 -32.24 10.41
CA CYS A 16 9.83 -31.70 9.50
C CYS A 16 8.57 -32.58 9.43
N LEU A 17 8.66 -33.88 9.68
CA LEU A 17 7.51 -34.78 9.75
C LEU A 17 6.77 -34.70 11.11
N LEU A 18 7.47 -34.34 12.19
CA LEU A 18 6.84 -34.10 13.49
C LEU A 18 6.06 -32.79 13.54
N SER A 19 6.43 -31.80 12.74
CA SER A 19 5.70 -30.52 12.64
C SER A 19 4.43 -30.58 11.78
N THR A 20 4.17 -31.70 11.08
CA THR A 20 2.94 -31.92 10.31
C THR A 20 1.89 -32.77 11.01
N LEU A 21 2.06 -33.07 12.30
CA LEU A 21 0.98 -33.68 13.09
C LEU A 21 -0.22 -32.73 13.11
N PRO A 22 -1.43 -33.13 12.66
CA PRO A 22 -2.66 -32.38 12.87
C PRO A 22 -3.06 -32.54 14.35
N GLY A 23 -2.24 -31.98 15.23
CA GLY A 23 -2.50 -31.88 16.66
C GLY A 23 -3.47 -30.73 16.89
N GLY A 24 -4.69 -31.08 17.27
CA GLY A 24 -5.65 -30.12 17.81
C GLY A 24 -6.75 -29.75 16.83
N GLN A 25 -7.81 -30.56 16.84
CA GLN A 25 -9.15 -30.03 16.70
C GLN A 25 -9.39 -29.06 17.86
N VAL A 26 -8.91 -27.82 17.71
CA VAL A 26 -9.29 -26.72 18.58
C VAL A 26 -10.72 -26.42 18.20
N SER A 27 -11.65 -26.83 19.05
CA SER A 27 -13.00 -26.29 19.09
C SER A 27 -12.90 -24.81 19.48
N VAL A 28 -12.43 -23.97 18.56
CA VAL A 28 -12.47 -22.52 18.68
C VAL A 28 -13.95 -22.18 18.61
N SER A 29 -14.56 -21.83 19.75
CA SER A 29 -15.80 -21.05 19.70
C SER A 29 -15.51 -19.89 18.76
N PRO A 30 -16.25 -19.68 17.66
CA PRO A 30 -15.79 -18.80 16.62
C PRO A 30 -15.76 -17.37 17.20
N SER A 31 -14.57 -16.86 17.49
CA SER A 31 -14.39 -15.58 18.17
C SER A 31 -13.77 -14.60 17.19
N CYS A 32 -14.37 -13.42 17.07
CA CYS A 32 -13.95 -12.39 16.11
C CYS A 32 -12.87 -11.46 16.68
N HIS A 33 -12.15 -11.90 17.72
CA HIS A 33 -11.24 -11.06 18.48
C HIS A 33 -10.08 -10.50 17.63
N GLU A 34 -9.49 -11.32 16.75
CA GLU A 34 -8.39 -10.89 15.88
C GLU A 34 -8.84 -9.84 14.85
N VAL A 35 -9.98 -10.07 14.20
CA VAL A 35 -10.57 -9.14 13.23
C VAL A 35 -10.97 -7.83 13.90
N ARG A 36 -11.42 -7.90 15.16
CA ARG A 36 -11.68 -6.72 15.95
C ARG A 36 -10.39 -5.96 16.30
N ALA A 37 -9.33 -6.66 16.70
CA ALA A 37 -8.07 -6.02 17.03
C ALA A 37 -7.49 -5.26 15.83
N SER A 38 -7.52 -5.87 14.63
CA SER A 38 -7.09 -5.20 13.40
C SER A 38 -7.99 -4.01 13.04
N PHE A 39 -9.30 -4.10 13.26
CA PHE A 39 -10.21 -2.97 13.06
C PHE A 39 -9.95 -1.82 14.02
N GLN A 40 -9.70 -2.11 15.29
CA GLN A 40 -9.40 -1.08 16.29
C GLN A 40 -8.08 -0.37 16.02
N ALA A 41 -7.10 -1.04 15.42
CA ALA A 41 -5.85 -0.41 14.99
C ALA A 41 -6.09 0.67 13.92
N LEU A 42 -7.07 0.48 13.04
CA LEU A 42 -7.46 1.45 12.01
C LEU A 42 -8.46 2.49 12.53
N HIS A 43 -9.31 2.10 13.48
CA HIS A 43 -10.39 2.91 14.04
C HIS A 43 -10.42 2.81 15.57
N PRO A 44 -9.52 3.52 16.27
CA PRO A 44 -9.42 3.45 17.72
C PRO A 44 -10.72 3.90 18.41
N GLY A 45 -11.12 3.20 19.47
CA GLY A 45 -12.32 3.51 20.27
C GLY A 45 -13.65 3.06 19.67
N SER A 46 -13.64 2.38 18.53
CA SER A 46 -14.86 2.01 17.82
C SER A 46 -15.34 0.58 18.17
N LYS A 47 -16.62 0.43 18.52
CA LYS A 47 -17.24 -0.86 18.93
C LYS A 47 -18.01 -1.55 17.78
N TRP A 48 -17.65 -1.27 16.52
CA TRP A 48 -18.42 -1.73 15.36
C TRP A 48 -18.08 -3.16 14.92
N ALA A 49 -16.99 -3.70 15.43
CA ALA A 49 -16.61 -5.09 15.20
C ALA A 49 -17.46 -6.03 16.07
N PRO A 50 -18.10 -7.05 15.48
CA PRO A 50 -18.88 -8.03 16.24
C PRO A 50 -17.97 -8.90 17.14
N GLU A 51 -18.53 -9.42 18.23
CA GLU A 51 -17.83 -10.38 19.13
C GLU A 51 -17.84 -11.80 18.57
N THR A 52 -18.97 -12.14 17.96
CA THR A 52 -19.28 -13.46 17.39
C THR A 52 -19.58 -13.33 15.90
N PRO A 53 -19.44 -14.41 15.12
CA PRO A 53 -19.68 -14.37 13.70
C PRO A 53 -21.14 -14.07 13.42
N VAL A 54 -21.36 -13.22 12.44
CA VAL A 54 -22.68 -12.82 11.93
C VAL A 54 -22.86 -13.35 10.51
N SER A 55 -24.11 -13.44 10.05
CA SER A 55 -24.39 -13.82 8.66
C SER A 55 -23.75 -12.81 7.70
N GLY A 56 -23.01 -13.32 6.71
CA GLY A 56 -22.33 -12.49 5.71
C GLY A 56 -23.18 -12.08 4.51
N ALA A 57 -24.48 -12.45 4.50
CA ALA A 57 -25.38 -12.19 3.38
C ALA A 57 -25.65 -10.69 3.13
N ASP A 58 -25.42 -9.85 4.14
CA ASP A 58 -25.68 -8.41 4.06
C ASP A 58 -24.49 -7.58 3.54
N LEU A 59 -23.35 -8.22 3.27
CA LEU A 59 -22.15 -7.55 2.78
C LEU A 59 -22.21 -7.36 1.26
N GLN A 60 -21.81 -6.16 0.82
CA GLN A 60 -21.88 -5.78 -0.59
C GLN A 60 -20.52 -5.88 -1.30
N VAL A 61 -19.43 -5.67 -0.57
CA VAL A 61 -18.07 -5.62 -1.14
C VAL A 61 -17.36 -6.95 -0.91
N CYS A 62 -17.40 -7.45 0.32
CA CYS A 62 -16.83 -8.73 0.69
C CYS A 62 -17.79 -9.87 0.33
N GLN A 63 -17.42 -10.70 -0.64
CA GLN A 63 -18.17 -11.91 -0.96
C GLN A 63 -17.89 -12.99 0.10
N SER A 64 -18.80 -13.15 1.05
CA SER A 64 -18.71 -14.17 2.09
C SER A 64 -19.84 -15.20 1.96
N LYS A 65 -19.49 -16.48 1.83
CA LYS A 65 -20.44 -17.60 1.81
C LYS A 65 -20.55 -18.18 3.22
N GLY A 66 -21.48 -17.67 4.04
CA GLY A 66 -21.75 -18.18 5.39
C GLY A 66 -21.53 -17.16 6.50
N MET A 67 -20.97 -17.61 7.63
CA MET A 67 -20.71 -16.78 8.81
C MET A 67 -19.40 -16.00 8.66
N THR A 68 -19.39 -14.72 9.03
CA THR A 68 -18.26 -13.82 8.92
C THR A 68 -18.11 -12.95 10.17
N CYS A 69 -16.89 -12.46 10.42
CA CYS A 69 -16.59 -11.50 11.49
C CYS A 69 -16.70 -10.04 11.03
N CYS A 70 -17.19 -9.80 9.81
CA CYS A 70 -17.44 -8.47 9.29
C CYS A 70 -18.94 -8.14 9.40
N SER A 71 -19.27 -7.05 10.08
CA SER A 71 -20.62 -6.49 10.05
C SER A 71 -20.78 -5.53 8.88
N ARG A 72 -22.01 -5.32 8.40
CA ARG A 72 -22.28 -4.31 7.35
C ARG A 72 -21.77 -2.91 7.73
N ARG A 73 -21.94 -2.50 8.99
CA ARG A 73 -21.42 -1.21 9.49
C ARG A 73 -19.89 -1.16 9.45
N MET A 74 -19.22 -2.27 9.73
CA MET A 74 -17.76 -2.36 9.67
C MET A 74 -17.28 -2.25 8.21
N GLU A 75 -17.95 -2.95 7.29
CA GLU A 75 -17.67 -2.89 5.85
C GLU A 75 -17.83 -1.48 5.28
N GLU A 76 -18.94 -0.80 5.59
CA GLU A 76 -19.19 0.58 5.16
C GLU A 76 -18.08 1.55 5.63
N ARG A 77 -17.57 1.38 6.85
CA ARG A 77 -16.47 2.20 7.37
C ARG A 77 -15.14 1.89 6.70
N TYR A 78 -14.83 0.61 6.50
CA TYR A 78 -13.65 0.19 5.74
C TYR A 78 -13.68 0.72 4.31
N GLN A 79 -14.85 0.70 3.65
CA GLN A 79 -15.00 1.20 2.29
C GLN A 79 -14.67 2.69 2.21
N VAL A 80 -15.18 3.49 3.14
CA VAL A 80 -14.86 4.92 3.21
C VAL A 80 -13.37 5.15 3.47
N ALA A 81 -12.79 4.43 4.44
CA ALA A 81 -11.37 4.56 4.78
C ALA A 81 -10.47 4.15 3.60
N ALA A 82 -10.78 3.05 2.92
CA ALA A 82 -10.04 2.57 1.76
C ALA A 82 -10.11 3.58 0.60
N LYS A 83 -11.30 4.13 0.34
CA LYS A 83 -11.48 5.18 -0.68
C LYS A 83 -10.64 6.42 -0.35
N GLN A 84 -10.72 6.92 0.88
CA GLN A 84 -9.95 8.09 1.32
C GLN A 84 -8.43 7.84 1.24
N ASN A 85 -7.97 6.64 1.61
CA ASN A 85 -6.55 6.28 1.52
C ASN A 85 -6.06 6.20 0.06
N MET A 86 -6.88 5.67 -0.84
CA MET A 86 -6.54 5.63 -2.27
C MET A 86 -6.53 7.04 -2.87
N GLU A 87 -7.53 7.86 -2.56
CA GLU A 87 -7.62 9.24 -3.02
C GLU A 87 -6.44 10.07 -2.49
N SER A 88 -6.08 9.96 -1.21
CA SER A 88 -4.94 10.68 -0.62
C SER A 88 -3.59 10.23 -1.21
N GLY A 89 -3.41 8.94 -1.44
CA GLY A 89 -2.22 8.40 -2.10
C GLY A 89 -2.08 8.91 -3.54
N LEU A 90 -3.17 8.89 -4.30
CA LEU A 90 -3.21 9.41 -5.67
C LEU A 90 -2.92 10.91 -5.71
N GLN A 91 -3.54 11.70 -4.82
CA GLN A 91 -3.31 13.13 -4.73
C GLN A 91 -1.84 13.45 -4.40
N THR A 92 -1.24 12.71 -3.47
CA THR A 92 0.16 12.88 -3.07
C THR A 92 1.11 12.60 -4.24
N ALA A 93 0.95 11.46 -4.91
CA ALA A 93 1.75 11.10 -6.07
C ALA A 93 1.58 12.12 -7.21
N SER A 94 0.35 12.56 -7.46
CA SER A 94 0.06 13.58 -8.49
C SER A 94 0.71 14.92 -8.16
N ALA A 95 0.64 15.38 -6.90
CA ALA A 95 1.24 16.63 -6.46
C ALA A 95 2.77 16.61 -6.62
N GLN A 96 3.43 15.51 -6.22
CA GLN A 96 4.86 15.34 -6.40
C GLN A 96 5.26 15.37 -7.88
N LEU A 97 4.54 14.63 -8.73
CA LEU A 97 4.81 14.62 -10.17
C LEU A 97 4.63 16.01 -10.79
N LYS A 98 3.55 16.72 -10.45
CA LYS A 98 3.31 18.10 -10.92
C LYS A 98 4.44 19.03 -10.53
N LEU A 99 4.93 18.94 -9.30
CA LEU A 99 6.04 19.76 -8.82
C LEU A 99 7.30 19.51 -9.66
N LEU A 100 7.65 18.26 -9.92
CA LEU A 100 8.81 17.91 -10.75
C LEU A 100 8.67 18.43 -12.19
N ILE A 101 7.48 18.32 -12.78
CA ILE A 101 7.22 18.83 -14.13
C ILE A 101 7.37 20.36 -14.17
N ILE A 102 6.75 21.07 -13.22
CA ILE A 102 6.83 22.53 -13.13
C ILE A 102 8.27 22.98 -12.91
N GLN A 103 9.01 22.31 -12.03
CA GLN A 103 10.41 22.62 -11.75
C GLN A 103 11.29 22.41 -12.99
N ASN A 104 11.14 21.29 -13.70
CA ASN A 104 11.89 21.04 -14.93
C ASN A 104 11.55 22.07 -16.03
N ALA A 105 10.27 22.45 -16.17
CA ALA A 105 9.86 23.48 -17.10
C ALA A 105 10.49 24.84 -16.76
N ALA A 106 10.50 25.23 -15.48
CA ALA A 106 11.11 26.47 -15.02
C ALA A 106 12.63 26.50 -15.26
N LEU A 107 13.33 25.40 -14.99
CA LEU A 107 14.76 25.27 -15.28
C LEU A 107 15.05 25.43 -16.78
N PHE A 108 14.28 24.72 -17.62
CA PHE A 108 14.43 24.82 -19.07
C PHE A 108 14.18 26.25 -19.57
N GLN A 109 13.09 26.87 -19.11
CA GLN A 109 12.76 28.26 -19.45
C GLN A 109 13.88 29.22 -19.04
N GLY A 110 14.44 29.07 -17.84
CA GLY A 110 15.55 29.89 -17.36
C GLY A 110 16.81 29.75 -18.22
N SER A 111 17.20 28.52 -18.58
CA SER A 111 18.34 28.28 -19.46
C SER A 111 18.11 28.83 -20.87
N PHE A 112 16.93 28.61 -21.44
CA PHE A 112 16.60 29.12 -22.77
C PHE A 112 16.57 30.65 -22.81
N TYR A 113 16.02 31.28 -21.78
CA TYR A 113 16.01 32.74 -21.64
C TYR A 113 17.44 33.31 -21.63
N LEU A 114 18.34 32.71 -20.85
CA LEU A 114 19.76 33.11 -20.82
C LEU A 114 20.42 33.02 -22.20
N VAL A 115 20.22 31.90 -22.90
CA VAL A 115 20.76 31.71 -24.26
C VAL A 115 20.22 32.80 -25.19
N CYS A 116 18.91 33.05 -25.17
CA CYS A 116 18.28 34.06 -26.00
C CYS A 116 18.86 35.46 -25.72
N CYS A 117 19.01 35.84 -24.45
CA CYS A 117 19.62 37.11 -24.05
C CYS A 117 21.04 37.27 -24.59
N ILE A 118 21.88 36.23 -24.48
CA ILE A 118 23.26 36.26 -25.00
C ILE A 118 23.24 36.44 -26.53
N SER A 119 22.39 35.69 -27.23
CA SER A 119 22.27 35.78 -28.69
C SER A 119 21.85 37.18 -29.15
N LEU A 120 20.87 37.81 -28.50
CA LEU A 120 20.47 39.19 -28.83
C LEU A 120 21.58 40.20 -28.52
N ASN A 121 22.27 40.05 -27.39
CA ASN A 121 23.38 40.94 -27.04
C ASN A 121 24.49 40.86 -28.08
N PHE A 122 24.87 39.64 -28.48
CA PHE A 122 25.86 39.41 -29.54
C PHE A 122 25.42 39.98 -30.89
N TYR A 123 24.16 39.76 -31.27
CA TYR A 123 23.60 40.32 -32.50
C TYR A 123 23.71 41.85 -32.53
N PHE A 124 23.29 42.51 -31.44
CA PHE A 124 23.36 43.97 -31.32
C PHE A 124 24.80 44.49 -31.36
N TYR A 125 25.73 43.82 -30.67
CA TYR A 125 27.15 44.16 -30.70
C TYR A 125 27.72 44.07 -32.12
N CYS A 126 27.36 43.01 -32.87
CA CYS A 126 27.78 42.79 -34.25
C CYS A 126 27.25 43.88 -35.19
N THR A 127 25.99 44.30 -35.03
CA THR A 127 25.42 45.42 -35.80
C THR A 127 26.10 46.76 -35.51
N LEU A 128 26.51 47.01 -34.27
CA LEU A 128 27.22 48.24 -33.87
C LEU A 128 28.68 48.30 -34.34
N THR A 129 29.34 47.15 -34.51
CA THR A 129 30.77 47.09 -34.90
C THR A 129 31.00 46.97 -36.40
N LEU A 130 30.03 46.45 -37.16
CA LEU A 130 30.11 46.32 -38.62
C LEU A 130 29.21 47.29 -39.40
N GLY A 131 28.38 48.07 -38.71
CA GLY A 131 27.50 49.08 -39.30
C GLY A 131 28.12 50.46 -39.44
#